data_AF-U7TN71-F1
#
_entry.id   AF-U7TN71-F1
#
_cell.length_a   1.000
_cell.length_b   1.000
_cell.length_c   1.000
_cell.angle_alpha   90.00
_cell.angle_beta   90.00
_cell.angle_gamma   90.00
#
_symmetry.space_group_name_H-M   'P 1'
#
loop_
_entity.id
_entity.type
_entity.pdbx_description
1 polymer ?
#
loop_
_entity_poly.entity_id
_entity_poly.type
_entity_poly.pdbx_seq_one_letter_code
_entity_poly.pdbx_strand_id
1 'polypeptide(L)' 'MLEIRKIWGDTYLVNGEHLTQDFNEAVLLAYKNKEKIKNFEVDYMEISFWENLKNKIDFIFTILESWM' A
#
# COMPACT_ATOMS: atom_id res chain seq x y z
N MET A 1 -13.88 -9.18 -1.21
CA MET A 1 -13.54 -9.41 0.21
C MET A 1 -12.09 -9.87 0.21
N LEU A 2 -11.20 -9.23 0.97
CA LEU A 2 -9.78 -9.63 1.00
C LEU A 2 -9.69 -11.01 1.68
N GLU A 3 -9.18 -12.02 0.99
CA GLU A 3 -9.07 -13.37 1.54
C GLU A 3 -7.62 -13.65 1.95
N ILE A 4 -7.28 -13.32 3.19
CA ILE A 4 -6.02 -13.72 3.80
C ILE A 4 -6.34 -14.81 4.83
N ARG A 5 -5.79 -16.01 4.64
CA ARG A 5 -6.00 -17.16 5.53
C ARG A 5 -4.65 -17.67 6.02
N LYS A 6 -4.47 -17.77 7.34
CA LYS A 6 -3.29 -18.43 7.93
C LYS A 6 -3.45 -19.94 7.80
N ILE A 7 -2.44 -20.62 7.23
CA ILE A 7 -2.55 -22.05 6.87
C ILE A 7 -1.53 -22.92 7.60
N TRP A 8 -0.29 -22.43 7.81
CA TRP A 8 0.72 -23.19 8.54
C TRP A 8 1.82 -22.31 9.13
N GLY A 9 2.15 -22.46 10.41
CA GLY A 9 3.18 -21.65 11.06
C GLY A 9 2.85 -20.17 10.86
N ASP A 10 3.80 -19.35 10.42
CA ASP A 10 3.55 -17.94 10.04
C ASP A 10 3.25 -17.73 8.55
N THR A 11 2.82 -18.78 7.85
CA THR A 11 2.47 -18.73 6.42
C THR A 11 1.01 -18.34 6.21
N TYR A 12 0.81 -17.33 5.38
CA TYR A 12 -0.46 -16.78 4.95
C TYR A 12 -0.73 -17.15 3.49
N LEU A 13 -1.93 -17.68 3.23
CA LEU A 13 -2.54 -17.86 1.92
C LEU A 13 -3.35 -16.62 1.58
N VAL A 14 -3.04 -16.01 0.46
CA VAL A 14 -3.68 -14.78 -0.02
C VAL A 14 -4.44 -15.08 -1.31
N ASN A 15 -5.73 -14.79 -1.30
CA ASN A 15 -6.68 -14.98 -2.40
C ASN A 15 -6.66 -16.40 -3.00
N GLY A 16 -6.29 -17.41 -2.22
CA GLY A 16 -6.21 -18.81 -2.67
C GLY A 16 -5.07 -19.13 -3.65
N GLU A 17 -4.24 -18.14 -4.00
CA GLU A 17 -3.22 -18.27 -5.05
C GLU A 17 -1.79 -18.03 -4.54
N HIS A 18 -1.62 -17.12 -3.58
CA HIS A 18 -0.29 -16.68 -3.15
C HIS A 18 0.01 -17.09 -1.72
N LEU A 19 1.26 -17.50 -1.48
CA LEU A 19 1.79 -17.86 -0.18
C LEU A 19 2.85 -16.86 0.23
N THR A 20 2.76 -16.31 1.42
CA THR A 20 3.82 -15.48 2.02
C THR A 20 3.93 -15.74 3.51
N GLN A 21 5.09 -15.48 4.08
CA GLN A 21 5.35 -15.57 5.51
C GLN A 21 5.36 -14.19 6.19
N ASP A 22 5.31 -13.11 5.41
CA ASP A 22 5.21 -11.74 5.91
C ASP A 22 3.75 -11.28 5.81
N PHE A 23 3.20 -10.85 6.95
CA PHE A 23 1.84 -10.33 7.02
C PHE A 23 1.65 -9.05 6.19
N ASN A 24 2.65 -8.17 6.15
CA ASN A 24 2.59 -6.92 5.36
C ASN A 24 2.56 -7.23 3.86
N GLU A 25 3.37 -8.20 3.44
CA GLU A 25 3.36 -8.69 2.06
C GLU A 25 2.01 -9.35 1.74
N ALA A 26 1.41 -10.07 2.70
CA ALA A 26 0.10 -10.69 2.53
C ALA A 26 -1.00 -9.65 2.28
N VAL A 27 -0.95 -8.54 3.02
CA VAL A 27 -1.85 -7.40 2.82
C VAL A 27 -1.62 -6.78 1.45
N LEU A 28 -0.38 -6.47 1.07
CA LEU A 28 -0.08 -5.88 -0.25
C LEU A 28 -0.55 -6.77 -1.40
N LEU A 29 -0.34 -8.09 -1.33
CA LEU A 29 -0.80 -9.04 -2.34
C LEU A 29 -2.33 -9.13 -2.41
N ALA A 30 -3.00 -9.05 -1.25
CA ALA A 30 -4.46 -9.07 -1.20
C ALA A 30 -5.05 -7.82 -1.86
N TYR A 31 -4.44 -6.66 -1.64
CA TYR A 31 -4.82 -5.38 -2.25
C TYR A 31 -4.44 -5.30 -3.74
N LYS A 32 -3.25 -5.77 -4.13
CA LYS A 32 -2.80 -5.77 -5.54
C LYS A 32 -3.69 -6.62 -6.45
N ASN A 33 -4.19 -7.75 -5.97
CA ASN A 33 -5.15 -8.54 -6.72
C ASN A 33 -6.56 -7.91 -6.79
N LYS A 34 -6.86 -6.94 -5.92
CA LYS A 34 -8.09 -6.13 -5.96
C LYS A 34 -8.05 -5.09 -7.09
N GLU A 35 -6.87 -4.58 -7.47
CA GLU A 35 -6.71 -3.65 -8.61
C GLU A 35 -7.06 -4.26 -9.97
N LYS A 36 -7.20 -5.59 -10.09
CA LYS A 36 -7.81 -6.20 -11.29
C LYS A 36 -9.30 -5.83 -11.45
N ILE A 37 -9.93 -5.23 -10.44
CA ILE A 37 -11.22 -4.53 -10.56
C ILE A 37 -10.93 -3.16 -11.20
N LYS A 38 -10.84 -3.18 -12.54
CA LYS A 38 -10.74 -2.03 -13.45
C LYS A 38 -11.33 -0.74 -12.84
N ASN A 39 -10.48 0.27 -12.60
CA ASN A 39 -10.82 1.70 -12.56
C ASN A 39 -11.34 2.32 -11.25
N PHE A 40 -11.12 1.77 -10.04
CA PHE A 40 -11.61 2.47 -8.83
C PHE A 40 -10.56 2.88 -7.78
N GLU A 41 -9.36 2.29 -7.75
CA GLU A 41 -8.38 2.58 -6.67
C GLU A 41 -7.14 3.37 -7.15
N VAL A 42 -6.79 3.32 -8.43
CA VAL A 42 -5.58 3.97 -8.97
C VAL A 42 -5.68 5.50 -8.93
N ASP A 43 -6.78 6.10 -9.40
CA ASP A 43 -6.90 7.57 -9.43
C ASP A 43 -6.90 8.19 -8.02
N TYR A 44 -7.57 7.55 -7.04
CA TYR A 44 -7.62 8.06 -5.66
C TYR A 44 -6.29 7.86 -4.91
N MET A 45 -5.63 6.72 -5.12
CA MET A 45 -4.33 6.46 -4.50
C MET A 45 -3.22 7.30 -5.14
N GLU A 46 -3.28 7.53 -6.46
CA GLU A 46 -2.32 8.36 -7.17
C GLU A 46 -2.44 9.84 -6.73
N ILE A 47 -3.65 10.40 -6.67
CA ILE A 47 -3.87 11.76 -6.16
C ILE A 47 -3.38 11.91 -4.71
N SER A 48 -3.76 10.99 -3.83
CA SER A 48 -3.35 11.05 -2.42
C SER A 48 -1.85 10.80 -2.20
N PHE A 49 -1.20 10.03 -3.07
CA PHE A 49 0.25 9.86 -3.07
C PHE A 49 0.96 11.15 -3.50
N TRP A 50 0.51 11.80 -4.58
CA TRP A 50 1.09 13.07 -5.04
C TRP A 50 0.87 14.21 -4.04
N GLU A 51 -0.29 14.30 -3.40
CA GLU A 51 -0.55 15.26 -2.33
C GLU A 51 0.37 15.03 -1.11
N ASN A 52 0.54 13.78 -0.68
CA ASN A 52 1.45 13.45 0.42
C ASN A 52 2.92 13.75 0.07
N LEU A 53 3.33 13.45 -1.17
CA LEU A 53 4.68 13.76 -1.64
C LEU A 53 4.93 15.27 -1.64
N LYS A 54 3.98 16.05 -2.16
CA LYS A 54 4.05 17.52 -2.20
C LYS A 54 4.14 18.11 -0.80
N ASN A 55 3.24 17.72 0.11
CA ASN A 55 3.25 18.21 1.49
C ASN A 55 4.56 17.91 2.22
N LYS A 56 5.17 16.74 1.95
CA LYS A 56 6.44 16.35 2.56
C LYS A 56 7.61 17.20 2.03
N ILE A 57 7.60 17.53 0.74
CA ILE A 57 8.62 18.39 0.12
C ILE A 57 8.48 19.83 0.65
N ASP A 58 7.26 20.37 0.68
CA ASP A 58 6.98 21.71 1.19
C ASP A 58 7.41 21.86 2.66
N PHE A 59 7.22 20.82 3.48
CA PHE A 59 7.71 20.79 4.85
C PHE A 59 9.24 20.83 4.97
N ILE A 60 9.95 20.09 4.10
CA ILE A 60 11.43 20.10 4.06
C ILE A 60 11.93 21.50 3.68
N PHE A 61 11.31 22.15 2.69
CA PHE A 61 11.66 23.52 2.30
C PHE A 61 11.36 24.52 3.42
N THR A 62 10.23 24.40 4.09
CA THR A 62 9.87 25.26 5.23
C THR A 62 10.90 25.17 6.36
N ILE A 63 11.39 23.96 6.67
CA ILE A 63 12.46 23.77 7.65
C ILE A 63 13.76 24.40 7.17
N LEU A 64 14.13 24.19 5.91
CA LEU A 64 15.36 24.76 5.34
C LEU A 64 15.35 26.29 5.37
N GLU A 65 14.23 26.92 5.01
CA GLU A 65 14.07 28.38 5.11
C GLU A 65 14.13 28.87 6.55
N SER A 66 13.63 28.11 7.53
CA SER A 66 13.72 28.47 8.96
C SER A 66 15.14 28.34 9.53
N TRP A 67 16.06 27.68 8.83
CA TRP A 67 17.46 27.50 9.22
C TRP A 67 18.41 28.47 8.51
N MET A 68 17.96 29.12 7.44
CA MET A 68 18.65 30.22 6.74
C MET A 68 18.29 31.58 7.35
#